data_AF-A0A4U8VGG1-F1
#
_entry.id   AF-A0A4U8VGG1-F1
#
_cell.length_a   1.000
_cell.length_b   1.000
_cell.length_c   1.000
_cell.angle_alpha   90.00
_cell.angle_beta   90.00
_cell.angle_gamma   90.00
#
_symmetry.space_group_name_H-M   'P 1'
#
loop_
_entity.id
_entity.type
_entity.pdbx_description
1 polymer ?
#
loop_
_entity_poly.entity_id
_entity_poly.type
_entity_poly.pdbx_seq_one_letter_code
_entity_poly.pdbx_strand_id
1 'polypeptide(L)'
;MATRHLIKIRGLARRGDAAAQVELARLYLSGTPGLTPSISAALIWLERAARQGHAEARELIGKRIPLEAALAHGDPAFLLNCYQAAAAAGCTTANQTLAQWLLDTSPAPEHAGALAQAAAWARQAADRGDADAAALLVRAFAAGRLPPLYREEPAHYQRLAATADQPQAAPADFTTILTLLHKPELSASEARALLQYYLQALHGQGPDADAVHALHRAAQAGIADAQFHYGLWLGKFDAEGQRVKLTRALGVPKVGPALSWLRQAAEQHHGDAWFVLAMLHRNARYACHDQAQYLYCLHRATRLGCTRAQTYLGRKLWRNRRAGLDQLTEAAYWLWRAAQAGDPEAQALLPKAIGHAPATSPWHPLLHYLDTFRKHAISEHLGVRLRLAAAFGLNTAEMLWLDPHDARREHCLVVDISARHATHAPRLIAIETVEQQARLDHFVTLPSAQPMAHGPDGQLAEELAALLAAARRDGMPLTLPDPVTPHGLIDVSPDQRGR
;
A
#
# COMPACT_ATOMS: atom_id res chain seq x y z
N MET A 1 57.13 19.39 10.59
CA MET A 1 57.48 20.09 9.35
C MET A 1 56.51 19.67 8.25
N ALA A 2 55.85 20.61 7.58
CA ALA A 2 54.96 20.30 6.45
C ALA A 2 55.75 19.64 5.32
N THR A 3 55.26 18.53 4.76
CA THR A 3 55.93 17.80 3.67
C THR A 3 56.05 18.70 2.42
N ARG A 4 57.13 18.57 1.63
CA ARG A 4 57.34 19.35 0.39
C ARG A 4 56.14 19.29 -0.56
N HIS A 5 55.44 18.15 -0.54
CA HIS A 5 54.21 17.91 -1.29
C HIS A 5 53.05 18.82 -0.84
N LEU A 6 52.82 18.97 0.48
CA LEU A 6 51.77 19.85 1.03
C LEU A 6 51.99 21.33 0.66
N ILE A 7 53.25 21.79 0.67
CA ILE A 7 53.60 23.17 0.29
C ILE A 7 53.29 23.40 -1.19
N LYS A 8 53.62 22.44 -2.06
CA LYS A 8 53.32 22.50 -3.50
C LYS A 8 51.81 22.53 -3.75
N ILE A 9 51.03 21.66 -3.11
CA ILE A 9 49.57 21.61 -3.25
C ILE A 9 48.92 22.91 -2.75
N ARG A 10 49.33 23.45 -1.59
CA ARG A 10 48.81 24.74 -1.07
C ARG A 10 49.10 25.90 -2.02
N GLY A 11 50.26 25.90 -2.67
CA GLY A 11 50.61 26.89 -3.69
C GLY A 11 49.71 26.84 -4.92
N LEU A 12 49.45 25.63 -5.44
CA LEU A 12 48.59 25.41 -6.60
C LEU A 12 47.11 25.70 -6.29
N ALA A 13 46.61 25.25 -5.13
CA ALA A 13 45.24 25.49 -4.70
C ALA A 13 44.94 26.99 -4.53
N ARG A 14 45.90 27.78 -4.03
CA ARG A 14 45.80 29.25 -3.92
C ARG A 14 45.82 29.96 -5.27
N ARG A 15 46.43 29.36 -6.30
CA ARG A 15 46.43 29.87 -7.68
C ARG A 15 45.15 29.52 -8.44
N GLY A 16 44.23 28.79 -7.82
CA GLY A 16 42.91 28.48 -8.39
C GLY A 16 42.78 27.09 -8.99
N ASP A 17 43.82 26.26 -8.99
CA ASP A 17 43.76 24.91 -9.58
C ASP A 17 42.75 24.00 -8.83
N ALA A 18 41.66 23.65 -9.49
CA ALA A 18 40.57 22.86 -8.92
C ALA A 18 41.01 21.46 -8.45
N ALA A 19 41.92 20.79 -9.16
CA ALA A 19 42.40 19.46 -8.78
C ALA A 19 43.26 19.55 -7.50
N ALA A 20 44.11 20.58 -7.42
CA ALA A 20 44.90 20.86 -6.23
C ALA A 20 44.03 21.25 -5.02
N GLN A 21 42.89 21.91 -5.25
CA GLN A 21 41.92 22.24 -4.19
C GLN A 21 41.22 20.99 -3.63
N VAL A 22 40.85 20.03 -4.47
CA VAL A 22 40.27 18.74 -4.04
C VAL A 22 41.28 17.91 -3.26
N GLU A 23 42.52 17.80 -3.77
CA GLU A 23 43.63 17.13 -3.09
C GLU A 23 43.90 17.75 -1.72
N LEU A 24 43.96 19.08 -1.63
CA LEU A 24 44.15 19.77 -0.36
C LEU A 24 43.01 19.50 0.62
N ALA A 25 41.77 19.46 0.14
CA ALA A 25 40.61 19.15 0.98
C ALA A 25 40.63 17.71 1.51
N ARG A 26 41.05 16.73 0.71
CA ARG A 26 41.23 15.35 1.20
C ARG A 26 42.26 15.28 2.33
N LEU A 27 43.36 16.02 2.21
CA LEU A 27 44.37 16.10 3.27
C LEU A 27 43.82 16.71 4.56
N TYR A 28 42.91 17.69 4.46
CA TYR A 28 42.18 18.24 5.61
C TYR A 28 41.13 17.28 6.19
N LEU A 29 40.54 16.38 5.38
CA LEU A 29 39.58 15.38 5.85
C LEU A 29 40.27 14.16 6.49
N SER A 30 41.37 13.68 5.91
CA SER A 30 42.08 12.49 6.38
C SER A 30 43.01 12.78 7.56
N GLY A 31 43.48 14.03 7.69
CA GLY A 31 44.56 14.40 8.60
C GLY A 31 45.89 13.84 8.10
N THR A 32 46.94 14.67 8.07
CA THR A 32 48.29 14.22 7.70
C THR A 32 49.32 14.85 8.65
N PRO A 33 50.54 14.27 8.78
CA PRO A 33 51.56 14.81 9.67
C PRO A 33 51.89 16.27 9.31
N GLY A 34 51.53 17.21 10.20
CA GLY A 34 51.68 18.66 9.99
C GLY A 34 50.42 19.41 9.51
N LEU A 35 49.28 18.72 9.39
CA LEU A 35 47.98 19.31 9.08
C LEU A 35 46.92 18.69 10.00
N THR A 36 46.32 19.49 10.87
CA THR A 36 45.21 19.04 11.71
C THR A 36 43.96 18.83 10.86
N PRO A 37 43.22 17.73 11.06
CA PRO A 37 41.99 17.48 10.32
C PRO A 37 40.97 18.58 10.64
N SER A 38 40.33 19.13 9.61
CA SER A 38 39.36 20.21 9.74
C SER A 38 38.32 20.13 8.63
N ILE A 39 37.08 19.82 9.02
CA ILE A 39 35.94 19.70 8.11
C ILE A 39 35.61 21.05 7.47
N SER A 40 35.63 22.13 8.26
CA SER A 40 35.37 23.49 7.78
C SER A 40 36.41 23.96 6.76
N ALA A 41 37.71 23.71 7.01
CA ALA A 41 38.74 24.03 6.04
C ALA A 41 38.63 23.20 4.76
N ALA A 42 38.31 21.90 4.87
CA ALA A 42 38.08 21.03 3.72
C ALA A 42 36.87 21.50 2.88
N LEU A 43 35.78 21.90 3.53
CA LEU A 43 34.57 22.39 2.87
C LEU A 43 34.85 23.62 2.01
N ILE A 44 35.58 24.60 2.55
CA ILE A 44 35.94 25.84 1.82
C ILE A 44 36.69 25.53 0.52
N TRP A 45 37.62 24.57 0.55
CA TRP A 45 38.37 24.18 -0.64
C TRP A 45 37.54 23.36 -1.62
N LEU A 46 36.69 22.44 -1.13
CA LEU A 46 35.78 21.67 -1.98
C LEU A 46 34.73 22.55 -2.65
N GLU A 47 34.17 23.54 -1.96
CA GLU A 47 33.23 24.48 -2.56
C GLU A 47 33.88 25.28 -3.70
N ARG A 48 35.12 25.72 -3.53
CA ARG A 48 35.86 26.45 -4.57
C ARG A 48 36.10 25.58 -5.80
N ALA A 49 36.44 24.31 -5.61
CA ALA A 49 36.60 23.36 -6.72
C ALA A 49 35.25 23.01 -7.38
N ALA A 50 34.20 22.84 -6.57
CA ALA A 50 32.86 22.50 -7.04
C ALA A 50 32.18 23.65 -7.82
N ARG A 51 32.44 24.91 -7.46
CA ARG A 51 32.01 26.10 -8.21
C ARG A 51 32.73 26.24 -9.55
N GLN A 52 33.95 25.72 -9.67
CA GLN A 52 34.69 25.61 -10.94
C GLN A 52 34.23 24.43 -11.80
N GLY A 53 33.22 23.65 -11.36
CA GLY A 53 32.66 22.54 -12.11
C GLY A 53 33.34 21.18 -11.88
N HIS A 54 34.25 21.07 -10.89
CA HIS A 54 34.90 19.79 -10.59
C HIS A 54 33.91 18.80 -9.96
N ALA A 55 33.47 17.79 -10.71
CA ALA A 55 32.44 16.84 -10.30
C ALA A 55 32.80 16.09 -9.01
N GLU A 56 34.05 15.65 -8.89
CA GLU A 56 34.53 14.92 -7.71
C GLU A 56 34.46 15.76 -6.42
N ALA A 57 34.57 17.08 -6.52
CA ALA A 57 34.45 17.95 -5.35
C ALA A 57 33.02 17.93 -4.79
N ARG A 58 32.00 17.94 -5.67
CA ARG A 58 30.59 17.84 -5.29
C ARG A 58 30.28 16.49 -4.66
N GLU A 59 30.84 15.43 -5.22
CA GLU A 59 30.68 14.07 -4.72
C GLU A 59 31.31 13.89 -3.34
N LEU A 60 32.52 14.44 -3.12
CA LEU A 60 33.20 14.40 -1.83
C LEU A 60 32.46 15.19 -0.75
N ILE A 61 31.82 16.33 -1.10
CA ILE A 61 30.97 17.07 -0.17
C ILE A 61 29.82 16.18 0.31
N GLY A 62 29.06 15.55 -0.61
CA GLY A 62 27.93 14.69 -0.25
C GLY A 62 28.33 13.38 0.44
N LYS A 63 29.55 12.88 0.21
CA LYS A 63 30.04 11.62 0.78
C LYS A 63 30.70 11.75 2.15
N ARG A 64 31.46 12.81 2.39
CA ARG A 64 32.43 12.87 3.51
C ARG A 64 32.17 13.99 4.51
N ILE A 65 31.42 15.01 4.13
CA ILE A 65 31.13 16.13 5.02
C ILE A 65 29.77 15.86 5.67
N PRO A 66 29.61 16.02 7.00
CA PRO A 66 28.29 15.97 7.64
C PRO A 66 27.45 17.21 7.27
N LEU A 67 26.15 17.04 7.06
CA LEU A 67 25.28 18.13 6.59
C LEU A 67 25.21 19.29 7.59
N GLU A 68 25.20 19.01 8.90
CA GLU A 68 25.22 20.05 9.94
C GLU A 68 26.45 20.95 9.83
N ALA A 69 27.63 20.35 9.62
CA ALA A 69 28.87 21.09 9.44
C ALA A 69 28.91 21.83 8.10
N ALA A 70 28.25 21.29 7.07
CA ALA A 70 28.12 21.93 5.77
C ALA A 70 27.23 23.18 5.87
N LEU A 71 26.03 23.06 6.45
CA LEU A 71 25.07 24.15 6.63
C LEU A 71 25.56 25.24 7.59
N ALA A 72 26.40 24.89 8.58
CA ALA A 72 26.97 25.85 9.50
C ALA A 72 28.05 26.76 8.88
N HIS A 73 28.67 26.35 7.77
CA HIS A 73 29.87 26.99 7.25
C HIS A 73 29.85 27.31 5.75
N GLY A 74 28.78 26.93 5.03
CA GLY A 74 28.66 27.12 3.60
C GLY A 74 27.29 27.63 3.17
N ASP A 75 27.11 27.76 1.86
CA ASP A 75 25.85 28.21 1.26
C ASP A 75 24.85 27.05 1.19
N PRO A 76 23.71 27.13 1.91
CA PRO A 76 22.78 26.01 2.06
C PRO A 76 22.21 25.55 0.71
N ALA A 77 21.90 26.47 -0.22
CA ALA A 77 21.31 26.11 -1.51
C ALA A 77 22.32 25.37 -2.40
N PHE A 78 23.57 25.83 -2.43
CA PHE A 78 24.64 25.20 -3.19
C PHE A 78 25.01 23.82 -2.62
N LEU A 79 25.05 23.69 -1.30
CA LEU A 79 25.40 22.43 -0.64
C LEU A 79 24.31 21.39 -0.81
N LEU A 80 23.03 21.77 -0.68
CA LEU A 80 21.92 20.87 -0.98
C LEU A 80 22.02 20.31 -2.41
N ASN A 81 22.33 21.15 -3.41
CA ASN A 81 22.55 20.67 -4.78
C ASN A 81 23.72 19.68 -4.90
N CYS A 82 24.79 19.83 -4.11
CA CYS A 82 25.91 18.88 -4.10
C CYS A 82 25.48 17.53 -3.51
N TYR A 83 24.69 17.53 -2.44
CA TYR A 83 24.13 16.32 -1.85
C TYR A 83 23.12 15.64 -2.78
N GLN A 84 22.28 16.41 -3.49
CA GLN A 84 21.35 15.88 -4.50
C GLN A 84 22.09 15.23 -5.67
N ALA A 85 23.20 15.82 -6.11
CA ALA A 85 24.03 15.23 -7.17
C ALA A 85 24.70 13.92 -6.69
N ALA A 86 25.19 13.87 -5.45
CA ALA A 86 25.75 12.64 -4.87
C ALA A 86 24.68 11.55 -4.68
N ALA A 87 23.48 11.95 -4.26
CA ALA A 87 22.29 11.09 -4.16
C ALA A 87 21.90 10.48 -5.52
N ALA A 88 21.81 11.31 -6.57
CA ALA A 88 21.54 10.88 -7.93
C ALA A 88 22.61 9.93 -8.49
N ALA A 89 23.87 10.08 -8.04
CA ALA A 89 24.97 9.16 -8.34
C ALA A 89 24.92 7.84 -7.54
N GLY A 90 23.90 7.63 -6.71
CA GLY A 90 23.70 6.39 -5.95
C GLY A 90 24.44 6.33 -4.61
N CYS A 91 24.88 7.46 -4.06
CA CYS A 91 25.54 7.50 -2.76
C CYS A 91 24.53 7.34 -1.62
N THR A 92 24.60 6.20 -0.91
CA THR A 92 23.69 5.89 0.21
C THR A 92 23.82 6.87 1.38
N THR A 93 25.04 7.26 1.74
CA THR A 93 25.27 8.23 2.83
C THR A 93 24.66 9.60 2.53
N ALA A 94 24.70 10.06 1.27
CA ALA A 94 24.07 11.31 0.87
C ALA A 94 22.53 11.21 0.90
N ASN A 95 21.97 10.07 0.48
CA ASN A 95 20.53 9.79 0.55
C ASN A 95 20.01 9.79 1.99
N GLN A 96 20.70 9.09 2.88
CA GLN A 96 20.36 9.00 4.31
C GLN A 96 20.40 10.38 4.98
N THR A 97 21.49 11.13 4.76
CA THR A 97 21.68 12.44 5.39
C THR A 97 20.65 13.48 4.92
N LEU A 98 20.27 13.47 3.63
CA LEU A 98 19.20 14.33 3.10
C LEU A 98 17.83 13.93 3.64
N ALA A 99 17.55 12.63 3.70
CA ALA A 99 16.28 12.12 4.23
C ALA A 99 16.12 12.48 5.72
N GLN A 100 17.17 12.32 6.52
CA GLN A 100 17.17 12.68 7.93
C GLN A 100 16.94 14.19 8.13
N TRP A 101 17.63 15.05 7.36
CA TRP A 101 17.45 16.49 7.45
C TRP A 101 16.03 16.96 7.10
N LEU A 102 15.42 16.38 6.08
CA LEU A 102 14.04 16.71 5.69
C LEU A 102 13.00 16.20 6.67
N LEU A 103 13.35 15.20 7.49
CA LEU A 103 12.50 14.72 8.57
C LEU A 103 12.66 15.57 9.83
N ASP A 104 13.85 16.09 10.11
CA ASP A 104 14.10 16.89 11.32
C ASP A 104 13.74 18.37 11.13
N THR A 105 13.79 18.89 9.90
CA THR A 105 13.38 20.27 9.58
C THR A 105 11.94 20.31 9.06
N SER A 106 11.03 21.04 9.72
CA SER A 106 9.72 21.39 9.12
C SER A 106 9.98 22.28 7.91
N PRO A 107 9.78 21.81 6.66
CA PRO A 107 10.08 22.64 5.52
C PRO A 107 8.99 23.70 5.37
N ALA A 108 9.39 24.95 5.15
CA ALA A 108 8.50 25.98 4.61
C ALA A 108 7.86 25.47 3.29
N PRO A 109 6.63 25.90 2.93
CA PRO A 109 5.87 25.37 1.78
C PRO A 109 6.61 25.43 0.43
N GLU A 110 7.62 26.29 0.30
CA GLU A 110 8.48 26.44 -0.87
C GLU A 110 9.38 25.21 -1.14
N HIS A 111 9.62 24.36 -0.14
CA HIS A 111 10.51 23.18 -0.24
C HIS A 111 9.76 21.85 -0.43
N ALA A 112 8.44 21.86 -0.62
CA ALA A 112 7.63 20.66 -0.85
C ALA A 112 8.11 19.81 -2.05
N GLY A 113 8.65 20.47 -3.09
CA GLY A 113 9.25 19.79 -4.25
C GLY A 113 10.57 19.07 -3.92
N ALA A 114 11.39 19.63 -3.03
CA ALA A 114 12.63 19.01 -2.58
C ALA A 114 12.36 17.80 -1.67
N LEU A 115 11.29 17.87 -0.88
CA LEU A 115 10.83 16.76 -0.03
C LEU A 115 10.34 15.56 -0.85
N ALA A 116 9.66 15.80 -1.97
CA ALA A 116 9.29 14.75 -2.91
C ALA A 116 10.53 14.08 -3.56
N GLN A 117 11.51 14.87 -4.02
CA GLN A 117 12.71 14.31 -4.65
C GLN A 117 13.54 13.46 -3.68
N ALA A 118 13.70 13.90 -2.44
CA ALA A 118 14.41 13.14 -1.43
C ALA A 118 13.67 11.88 -0.97
N ALA A 119 12.33 11.92 -0.89
CA ALA A 119 11.53 10.73 -0.63
C ALA A 119 11.70 9.68 -1.74
N ALA A 120 11.80 10.12 -3.00
CA ALA A 120 12.06 9.23 -4.13
C ALA A 120 13.46 8.58 -4.06
N TRP A 121 14.50 9.31 -3.62
CA TRP A 121 15.84 8.74 -3.43
C TRP A 121 15.93 7.81 -2.23
N ALA A 122 15.31 8.17 -1.10
CA ALA A 122 15.22 7.31 0.08
C ALA A 122 14.51 5.99 -0.25
N ARG A 123 13.46 6.05 -1.08
CA ARG A 123 12.79 4.86 -1.61
C ARG A 123 13.73 4.03 -2.48
N GLN A 124 14.41 4.65 -3.44
CA GLN A 124 15.35 3.92 -4.30
C GLN A 124 16.48 3.24 -3.51
N ALA A 125 16.90 3.83 -2.39
CA ALA A 125 17.86 3.22 -1.48
C ALA A 125 17.24 2.06 -0.68
N ALA A 126 16.03 2.23 -0.13
CA ALA A 126 15.30 1.18 0.57
C ALA A 126 14.99 -0.02 -0.33
N ASP A 127 14.59 0.22 -1.59
CA ASP A 127 14.33 -0.82 -2.60
C ASP A 127 15.60 -1.62 -2.96
N ARG A 128 16.79 -1.02 -2.77
CA ARG A 128 18.09 -1.68 -2.91
C ARG A 128 18.54 -2.42 -1.65
N GLY A 129 17.73 -2.41 -0.59
CA GLY A 129 17.99 -3.11 0.66
C GLY A 129 18.68 -2.27 1.74
N ASP A 130 18.73 -0.94 1.62
CA ASP A 130 19.27 -0.06 2.67
C ASP A 130 18.27 0.03 3.85
N ALA A 131 18.65 -0.59 4.96
CA ALA A 131 17.87 -0.70 6.20
C ALA A 131 17.53 0.67 6.81
N ASP A 132 18.53 1.55 6.84
CA ASP A 132 18.42 2.86 7.47
C ASP A 132 17.52 3.76 6.63
N ALA A 133 17.63 3.67 5.29
CA ALA A 133 16.72 4.36 4.38
C ALA A 133 15.26 3.88 4.53
N ALA A 134 15.05 2.57 4.68
CA ALA A 134 13.72 2.00 4.95
C ALA A 134 13.15 2.48 6.30
N ALA A 135 13.96 2.49 7.36
CA ALA A 135 13.56 2.96 8.69
C ALA A 135 13.22 4.47 8.69
N LEU A 136 13.96 5.28 7.95
CA LEU A 136 13.69 6.71 7.78
C LEU A 136 12.36 6.94 7.07
N LEU A 137 12.03 6.17 6.03
CA LEU A 137 10.72 6.23 5.36
C LEU A 137 9.57 5.85 6.29
N VAL A 138 9.73 4.81 7.12
CA VAL A 138 8.71 4.41 8.11
C VAL A 138 8.42 5.55 9.10
N ARG A 139 9.48 6.20 9.61
CA ARG A 139 9.33 7.37 10.50
C ARG A 139 8.66 8.54 9.77
N ALA A 140 8.96 8.75 8.50
CA ALA A 140 8.35 9.78 7.65
C ALA A 140 6.86 9.58 7.43
N PHE A 141 6.45 8.32 7.17
CA PHE A 141 5.06 7.91 7.05
C PHE A 141 4.30 8.08 8.37
N ALA A 142 4.89 7.65 9.49
CA ALA A 142 4.29 7.80 10.82
C ALA A 142 4.08 9.26 11.22
N ALA A 143 4.95 10.16 10.76
CA ALA A 143 4.82 11.60 10.99
C ALA A 143 3.85 12.30 10.03
N GLY A 144 3.28 11.60 9.02
CA GLY A 144 2.37 12.17 8.03
C GLY A 144 3.00 13.25 7.13
N ARG A 145 4.33 13.23 6.98
CA ARG A 145 5.10 14.30 6.32
C ARG A 145 5.32 14.08 4.81
N LEU A 146 5.05 12.88 4.31
CA LEU A 146 5.22 12.55 2.89
C LEU A 146 3.97 12.90 2.07
N PRO A 147 4.12 13.46 0.85
CA PRO A 147 3.00 13.73 -0.05
C PRO A 147 2.15 12.48 -0.33
N PRO A 148 0.83 12.62 -0.59
CA PRO A 148 -0.08 11.49 -0.83
C PRO A 148 0.24 10.65 -2.09
N LEU A 149 1.14 11.13 -2.94
CA LEU A 149 1.70 10.39 -4.08
C LEU A 149 2.56 9.18 -3.67
N TYR A 150 3.06 9.14 -2.43
CA TYR A 150 3.83 8.02 -1.88
C TYR A 150 2.89 7.03 -1.18
N ARG A 151 2.04 6.37 -1.97
CA ARG A 151 0.97 5.47 -1.50
C ARG A 151 1.42 4.03 -1.18
N GLU A 152 2.72 3.83 -0.90
CA GLU A 152 3.21 2.50 -0.54
C GLU A 152 3.12 2.30 0.98
N GLU A 153 2.62 1.13 1.38
CA GLU A 153 2.29 0.86 2.78
C GLU A 153 3.53 1.05 3.68
N PRO A 154 3.42 1.73 4.83
CA PRO A 154 4.48 1.71 5.84
C PRO A 154 4.82 0.28 6.27
N ALA A 155 3.89 -0.67 6.12
CA ALA A 155 4.12 -2.10 6.32
C ALA A 155 5.15 -2.69 5.34
N HIS A 156 5.26 -2.19 4.10
CA HIS A 156 6.26 -2.64 3.13
C HIS A 156 7.68 -2.22 3.57
N TYR A 157 7.86 -0.95 3.92
CA TYR A 157 9.14 -0.44 4.41
C TYR A 157 9.46 -0.92 5.83
N GLN A 158 8.45 -1.18 6.67
CA GLN A 158 8.63 -1.88 7.95
C GLN A 158 9.11 -3.31 7.75
N ARG A 159 8.61 -4.03 6.74
CA ARG A 159 9.13 -5.35 6.39
C ARG A 159 10.56 -5.23 5.87
N LEU A 160 10.87 -4.28 4.99
CA LEU A 160 12.24 -4.06 4.49
C LEU A 160 13.23 -3.71 5.62
N ALA A 161 12.86 -2.78 6.50
CA ALA A 161 13.66 -2.41 7.68
C ALA A 161 13.81 -3.59 8.66
N ALA A 162 12.72 -4.31 8.95
CA ALA A 162 12.75 -5.49 9.83
C ALA A 162 13.49 -6.69 9.22
N THR A 163 13.53 -6.82 7.89
CA THR A 163 14.30 -7.84 7.18
C THR A 163 15.80 -7.54 7.15
N ALA A 164 16.21 -6.32 7.50
CA ALA A 164 17.62 -5.95 7.58
C ALA A 164 18.19 -6.06 9.01
N ASP A 165 17.36 -5.96 10.05
CA ASP A 165 17.69 -6.36 11.42
C ASP A 165 17.71 -7.90 11.60
N GLN A 166 16.96 -8.61 10.76
CA GLN A 166 17.24 -10.04 10.56
C GLN A 166 18.47 -10.13 9.66
N PRO A 167 19.44 -11.01 9.97
CA PRO A 167 20.52 -11.25 9.02
C PRO A 167 19.86 -11.68 7.70
N GLN A 168 19.88 -10.80 6.70
CA GLN A 168 19.77 -11.24 5.33
C GLN A 168 20.89 -12.26 5.19
N ALA A 169 20.51 -13.54 5.16
CA ALA A 169 21.45 -14.56 4.75
C ALA A 169 21.88 -14.10 3.36
N ALA A 170 23.13 -13.63 3.26
CA ALA A 170 23.77 -13.34 2.00
C ALA A 170 23.41 -14.47 1.02
N PRO A 171 23.20 -14.19 -0.28
CA PRO A 171 22.93 -15.26 -1.25
C PRO A 171 24.00 -16.32 -1.02
N ALA A 172 23.57 -17.45 -0.43
CA ALA A 172 24.52 -18.43 0.03
C ALA A 172 25.17 -18.96 -1.24
N ASP A 173 26.47 -18.76 -1.37
CA ASP A 173 27.24 -19.34 -2.46
C ASP A 173 26.81 -20.80 -2.64
N PHE A 174 26.73 -21.27 -3.89
CA PHE A 174 26.28 -22.63 -4.15
C PHE A 174 27.04 -23.69 -3.31
N THR A 175 28.30 -23.40 -2.96
CA THR A 175 29.12 -24.19 -2.05
C THR A 175 28.61 -24.23 -0.61
N THR A 176 28.11 -23.12 -0.04
CA THR A 176 27.49 -23.10 1.29
C THR A 176 26.14 -23.82 1.30
N ILE A 177 25.39 -23.78 0.19
CA ILE A 177 24.15 -24.56 0.07
C ILE A 177 24.46 -26.06 0.10
N LEU A 178 25.46 -26.51 -0.64
CA LEU A 178 25.87 -27.92 -0.66
C LEU A 178 26.34 -28.42 0.72
N THR A 179 27.01 -27.60 1.52
CA THR A 179 27.40 -28.00 2.89
C THR A 179 26.18 -28.10 3.82
N LEU A 180 25.22 -27.19 3.70
CA LEU A 180 23.98 -27.22 4.48
C LEU A 180 23.09 -28.42 4.14
N LEU A 181 23.12 -28.91 2.90
CA LEU A 181 22.37 -30.11 2.52
C LEU A 181 22.80 -31.35 3.32
N HIS A 182 24.09 -31.48 3.62
CA HIS A 182 24.66 -32.65 4.31
C HIS A 182 24.67 -32.53 5.84
N LYS A 183 24.41 -31.34 6.39
CA LYS A 183 24.43 -31.10 7.84
C LYS A 183 23.29 -31.85 8.54
N PRO A 184 23.46 -32.58 9.65
CA PRO A 184 22.36 -33.35 10.25
C PRO A 184 21.23 -32.45 10.78
N GLU A 185 21.57 -31.40 11.53
CA GLU A 185 20.63 -30.44 12.12
C GLU A 185 20.79 -29.06 11.51
N LEU A 186 19.66 -28.45 11.13
CA LEU A 186 19.59 -27.13 10.52
C LEU A 186 19.01 -26.13 11.51
N SER A 187 19.62 -24.95 11.61
CA SER A 187 18.99 -23.81 12.27
C SER A 187 17.87 -23.21 11.40
N ALA A 188 16.96 -22.43 11.99
CA ALA A 188 15.89 -21.77 11.24
C ALA A 188 16.40 -20.82 10.15
N SER A 189 17.54 -20.15 10.37
CA SER A 189 18.16 -19.27 9.37
C SER A 189 18.80 -20.05 8.22
N GLU A 190 19.46 -21.17 8.51
CA GLU A 190 20.04 -22.07 7.50
C GLU A 190 18.95 -22.72 6.63
N ALA A 191 17.87 -23.17 7.25
CA ALA A 191 16.74 -23.74 6.53
C ALA A 191 16.02 -22.69 5.66
N ARG A 192 15.98 -21.41 6.09
CA ARG A 192 15.49 -20.29 5.26
C ARG A 192 16.39 -20.03 4.06
N ALA A 193 17.71 -20.13 4.21
CA ALA A 193 18.65 -20.02 3.09
C ALA A 193 18.43 -21.13 2.05
N LEU A 194 18.19 -22.37 2.49
CA LEU A 194 17.84 -23.49 1.60
C LEU A 194 16.52 -23.26 0.85
N LEU A 195 15.50 -22.72 1.53
CA LEU A 195 14.25 -22.33 0.87
C LEU A 195 14.48 -21.23 -0.17
N GLN A 196 15.29 -20.23 0.14
CA GLN A 196 15.56 -19.12 -0.77
C GLN A 196 16.29 -19.59 -2.03
N TYR A 197 17.21 -20.54 -1.91
CA TYR A 197 17.83 -21.21 -3.05
C TYR A 197 16.79 -21.88 -3.96
N TYR A 198 15.84 -22.61 -3.38
CA TYR A 198 14.75 -23.22 -4.16
C TYR A 198 13.88 -22.17 -4.87
N LEU A 199 13.53 -21.09 -4.19
CA LEU A 199 12.73 -20.01 -4.79
C LEU A 199 13.49 -19.35 -5.95
N GLN A 200 14.80 -19.16 -5.85
CA GLN A 200 15.62 -18.66 -6.96
C GLN A 200 15.62 -19.63 -8.14
N ALA A 201 15.74 -20.94 -7.89
CA ALA A 201 15.69 -21.96 -8.94
C ALA A 201 14.34 -21.96 -9.69
N LEU A 202 13.22 -21.68 -9.01
CA LEU A 202 11.90 -21.55 -9.63
C LEU A 202 11.81 -20.40 -10.65
N HIS A 203 12.54 -19.30 -10.45
CA HIS A 203 12.57 -18.17 -11.37
C HIS A 203 13.53 -18.39 -12.56
N GLY A 204 14.43 -19.37 -12.45
CA GLY A 204 15.39 -19.75 -13.48
C GLY A 204 14.87 -20.81 -14.46
N GLN A 205 15.67 -21.84 -14.71
CA GLN A 205 15.34 -22.94 -15.64
C GLN A 205 14.38 -23.98 -15.04
N GLY A 206 13.92 -23.76 -13.81
CA GLY A 206 13.11 -24.70 -13.03
C GLY A 206 13.92 -25.32 -11.88
N PRO A 207 13.24 -26.03 -10.96
CA PRO A 207 13.89 -26.57 -9.78
C PRO A 207 14.70 -27.83 -10.11
N ASP A 208 16.02 -27.73 -9.95
CA ASP A 208 16.94 -28.86 -10.04
C ASP A 208 16.73 -29.86 -8.89
N ALA A 209 17.30 -31.07 -9.02
CA ALA A 209 17.22 -32.10 -7.98
C ALA A 209 17.75 -31.60 -6.62
N ASP A 210 18.82 -30.80 -6.64
CA ASP A 210 19.41 -30.21 -5.44
C ASP A 210 18.51 -29.15 -4.82
N ALA A 211 17.82 -28.35 -5.64
CA ALA A 211 16.84 -27.37 -5.15
C ALA A 211 15.63 -28.05 -4.49
N VAL A 212 15.16 -29.16 -5.04
CA VAL A 212 14.10 -29.97 -4.43
C VAL A 212 14.59 -30.62 -3.13
N HIS A 213 15.84 -31.08 -3.09
CA HIS A 213 16.44 -31.63 -1.88
C HIS A 213 16.57 -30.56 -0.77
N ALA A 214 17.01 -29.35 -1.12
CA ALA A 214 17.05 -28.20 -0.25
C ALA A 214 15.66 -27.87 0.33
N LEU A 215 14.64 -27.87 -0.53
CA LEU A 215 13.26 -27.65 -0.13
C LEU A 215 12.75 -28.70 0.86
N HIS A 216 13.03 -29.98 0.61
CA HIS A 216 12.63 -31.06 1.52
C HIS A 216 13.28 -30.91 2.89
N ARG A 217 14.58 -30.58 2.92
CA ARG A 217 15.35 -30.36 4.15
C ARG A 217 14.82 -29.15 4.93
N ALA A 218 14.48 -28.06 4.23
CA ALA A 218 13.85 -26.88 4.84
C ALA A 218 12.45 -27.20 5.40
N ALA A 219 11.66 -28.05 4.72
CA ALA A 219 10.36 -28.49 5.20
C ALA A 219 10.46 -29.36 6.47
N GLN A 220 11.46 -30.25 6.52
CA GLN A 220 11.78 -31.06 7.70
C GLN A 220 12.23 -30.21 8.90
N ALA A 221 12.94 -29.10 8.64
CA ALA A 221 13.32 -28.13 9.66
C ALA A 221 12.12 -27.32 10.21
N GLY A 222 10.91 -27.52 9.69
CA GLY A 222 9.68 -26.95 10.24
C GLY A 222 9.23 -25.65 9.62
N ILE A 223 9.90 -25.12 8.58
CA ILE A 223 9.53 -23.83 7.97
C ILE A 223 8.21 -23.97 7.21
N ALA A 224 7.19 -23.19 7.59
CA ALA A 224 5.86 -23.20 6.97
C ALA A 224 5.91 -23.02 5.44
N ASP A 225 6.63 -22.03 4.94
CA ASP A 225 6.74 -21.74 3.50
C ASP A 225 7.38 -22.90 2.73
N ALA A 226 8.40 -23.54 3.32
CA ALA A 226 9.04 -24.71 2.73
C ALA A 226 8.10 -25.92 2.70
N GLN A 227 7.34 -26.15 3.77
CA GLN A 227 6.32 -27.21 3.81
C GLN A 227 5.23 -26.98 2.76
N PHE A 228 4.80 -25.74 2.57
CA PHE A 228 3.84 -25.36 1.55
C PHE A 228 4.37 -25.65 0.14
N HIS A 229 5.54 -25.13 -0.20
CA HIS A 229 6.17 -25.34 -1.51
C HIS A 229 6.49 -26.82 -1.77
N TYR A 230 6.89 -27.57 -0.74
CA TYR A 230 7.15 -29.00 -0.86
C TYR A 230 5.86 -29.81 -1.10
N GLY A 231 4.77 -29.45 -0.41
CA GLY A 231 3.45 -30.00 -0.64
C GLY A 231 2.95 -29.79 -2.07
N LEU A 232 3.12 -28.57 -2.61
CA LEU A 232 2.83 -28.27 -4.01
C LEU A 232 3.67 -29.12 -4.98
N TRP A 233 4.97 -29.24 -4.72
CA TRP A 233 5.88 -30.00 -5.56
C TRP A 233 5.58 -31.51 -5.57
N LEU A 234 5.21 -32.10 -4.43
CA LEU A 234 4.83 -33.51 -4.31
C LEU A 234 3.50 -33.80 -5.01
N GLY A 235 2.51 -32.93 -4.81
CA GLY A 235 1.18 -33.06 -5.40
C GLY A 235 1.13 -32.66 -6.88
N LYS A 236 2.17 -32.00 -7.37
CA LYS A 236 2.22 -31.34 -8.69
C LYS A 236 1.06 -30.37 -8.85
N PHE A 237 0.82 -29.60 -7.80
CA PHE A 237 -0.20 -28.57 -7.77
C PHE A 237 0.40 -27.20 -8.11
N ASP A 238 -0.36 -26.38 -8.83
CA ASP A 238 -0.09 -24.95 -8.91
C ASP A 238 -0.57 -24.26 -7.64
N ALA A 239 -0.32 -22.95 -7.57
CA ALA A 239 -0.77 -22.16 -6.44
C ALA A 239 -2.31 -22.16 -6.36
N GLU A 240 -3.04 -22.39 -7.45
CA GLU A 240 -4.51 -22.44 -7.57
C GLU A 240 -5.11 -23.77 -7.09
N GLY A 241 -4.28 -24.75 -6.72
CA GLY A 241 -4.72 -26.10 -6.34
C GLY A 241 -5.19 -26.95 -7.52
N GLN A 242 -4.85 -26.56 -8.75
CA GLN A 242 -5.00 -27.37 -9.95
C GLN A 242 -3.72 -28.17 -10.21
N ARG A 243 -3.83 -29.28 -10.96
CA ARG A 243 -2.65 -30.05 -11.33
C ARG A 243 -1.90 -29.38 -12.47
N VAL A 244 -0.61 -29.14 -12.26
CA VAL A 244 0.32 -28.75 -13.32
C VAL A 244 0.37 -29.87 -14.37
N LYS A 245 0.35 -29.51 -15.65
CA LYS A 245 0.49 -30.48 -16.75
C LYS A 245 1.81 -31.25 -16.56
N LEU A 246 1.70 -32.55 -16.34
CA LEU A 246 2.86 -33.43 -16.14
C LEU A 246 3.68 -33.49 -17.43
N THR A 247 4.86 -32.88 -17.44
CA THR A 247 5.89 -33.14 -18.45
C THR A 247 6.63 -34.42 -18.07
N ARG A 248 7.32 -35.07 -19.02
CA ARG A 248 8.12 -36.29 -18.75
C ARG A 248 9.18 -36.10 -17.64
N ALA A 249 9.56 -34.86 -17.36
CA ALA A 249 10.50 -34.49 -16.30
C ALA A 249 9.86 -34.44 -14.89
N LEU A 250 8.54 -34.32 -14.79
CA LEU A 250 7.82 -34.25 -13.52
C LEU A 250 7.38 -35.67 -13.14
N GLY A 251 7.99 -36.21 -12.08
CA GLY A 251 7.68 -37.54 -11.56
C GLY A 251 6.23 -37.72 -11.09
N VAL A 252 5.89 -38.95 -10.68
CA VAL A 252 4.52 -39.35 -10.28
C VAL A 252 4.00 -38.49 -9.10
N PRO A 253 2.78 -37.92 -9.19
CA PRO A 253 2.22 -37.08 -8.13
C PRO A 253 1.87 -37.91 -6.89
N LYS A 254 2.32 -37.44 -5.72
CA LYS A 254 2.07 -38.05 -4.40
C LYS A 254 1.10 -37.19 -3.59
N VAL A 255 -0.20 -37.37 -3.83
CA VAL A 255 -1.26 -36.52 -3.24
C VAL A 255 -1.39 -36.70 -1.72
N GLY A 256 -1.29 -37.92 -1.19
CA GLY A 256 -1.41 -38.18 0.25
C GLY A 256 -0.36 -37.42 1.08
N PRO A 257 0.94 -37.61 0.82
CA PRO A 257 2.01 -36.86 1.48
C PRO A 257 1.94 -35.34 1.21
N ALA A 258 1.48 -34.92 0.03
CA ALA A 258 1.28 -33.50 -0.26
C ALA A 258 0.26 -32.86 0.69
N LEU A 259 -0.87 -33.53 0.94
CA LEU A 259 -1.91 -33.04 1.85
C LEU A 259 -1.41 -32.93 3.30
N SER A 260 -0.59 -33.87 3.78
CA SER A 260 -0.04 -33.79 5.14
C SER A 260 0.89 -32.58 5.31
N TRP A 261 1.78 -32.33 4.33
CA TRP A 261 2.68 -31.17 4.37
C TRP A 261 1.92 -29.84 4.24
N LEU A 262 0.94 -29.77 3.35
CA LEU A 262 0.09 -28.58 3.22
C LEU A 262 -0.71 -28.31 4.50
N ARG A 263 -1.21 -29.36 5.16
CA ARG A 263 -1.91 -29.23 6.44
C ARG A 263 -0.98 -28.74 7.55
N GLN A 264 0.24 -29.24 7.61
CA GLN A 264 1.23 -28.79 8.58
C GLN A 264 1.60 -27.31 8.37
N ALA A 265 1.80 -26.88 7.11
CA ALA A 265 2.02 -25.48 6.78
C ALA A 265 0.82 -24.59 7.16
N ALA A 266 -0.39 -25.08 6.88
CA ALA A 266 -1.63 -24.38 7.19
C ALA A 266 -1.83 -24.23 8.72
N GLU A 267 -1.53 -25.26 9.50
CA GLU A 267 -1.58 -25.22 10.97
C GLU A 267 -0.58 -24.20 11.55
N GLN A 268 0.49 -23.88 10.83
CA GLN A 268 1.43 -22.78 11.15
C GLN A 268 1.00 -21.40 10.66
N HIS A 269 -0.30 -21.17 10.43
CA HIS A 269 -0.87 -19.90 9.96
C HIS A 269 -0.48 -19.47 8.54
N HIS A 270 -0.05 -20.41 7.67
CA HIS A 270 0.22 -20.10 6.26
C HIS A 270 -1.09 -19.96 5.46
N GLY A 271 -1.40 -18.73 5.01
CA GLY A 271 -2.66 -18.41 4.31
C GLY A 271 -2.84 -19.15 2.98
N ASP A 272 -1.82 -19.21 2.13
CA ASP A 272 -1.93 -19.90 0.82
C ASP A 272 -2.07 -21.41 0.95
N ALA A 273 -1.50 -22.03 1.98
CA ALA A 273 -1.68 -23.45 2.26
C ALA A 273 -3.15 -23.77 2.57
N TRP A 274 -3.83 -22.93 3.39
CA TRP A 274 -5.27 -23.05 3.62
C TRP A 274 -6.09 -22.91 2.34
N PHE A 275 -5.70 -21.98 1.45
CA PHE A 275 -6.38 -21.78 0.18
C PHE A 275 -6.23 -23.00 -0.74
N VAL A 276 -5.03 -23.54 -0.90
CA VAL A 276 -4.78 -24.73 -1.72
C VAL A 276 -5.52 -25.94 -1.14
N LEU A 277 -5.51 -26.14 0.18
CA LEU A 277 -6.30 -27.20 0.82
C LEU A 277 -7.79 -27.04 0.52
N ALA A 278 -8.35 -25.83 0.58
CA ALA A 278 -9.73 -25.59 0.19
C ALA A 278 -9.99 -26.03 -1.26
N MET A 279 -9.11 -25.66 -2.19
CA MET A 279 -9.23 -26.03 -3.60
C MET A 279 -9.12 -27.55 -3.83
N LEU A 280 -8.31 -28.25 -3.03
CA LEU A 280 -8.20 -29.70 -3.06
C LEU A 280 -9.46 -30.39 -2.51
N HIS A 281 -10.04 -29.91 -1.41
CA HIS A 281 -11.32 -30.42 -0.87
C HIS A 281 -12.51 -30.15 -1.81
N ARG A 282 -12.47 -29.06 -2.58
CA ARG A 282 -13.47 -28.79 -3.63
C ARG A 282 -13.42 -29.84 -4.75
N ASN A 283 -12.21 -30.26 -5.12
CA ASN A 283 -11.99 -31.20 -6.21
C ASN A 283 -12.19 -32.65 -5.73
N ALA A 284 -13.34 -33.24 -6.07
CA ALA A 284 -13.71 -34.62 -5.71
C ALA A 284 -12.69 -35.71 -6.12
N ARG A 285 -11.69 -35.37 -6.94
CA ARG A 285 -10.61 -36.26 -7.39
C ARG A 285 -9.53 -36.51 -6.33
N TYR A 286 -9.40 -35.65 -5.32
CA TYR A 286 -8.27 -35.68 -4.37
C TYR A 286 -8.68 -35.87 -2.91
N ALA A 287 -9.88 -35.43 -2.57
CA ALA A 287 -10.52 -35.69 -1.29
C ALA A 287 -12.00 -35.97 -1.55
N CYS A 288 -12.63 -36.79 -0.70
CA CYS A 288 -14.08 -36.91 -0.67
C CYS A 288 -14.67 -35.50 -0.58
N HIS A 289 -15.59 -35.15 -1.49
CA HIS A 289 -16.14 -33.80 -1.58
C HIS A 289 -16.85 -33.43 -0.27
N ASP A 290 -16.17 -32.69 0.60
CA ASP A 290 -16.70 -32.19 1.85
C ASP A 290 -16.82 -30.68 1.78
N GLN A 291 -18.05 -30.23 1.55
CA GLN A 291 -18.39 -28.82 1.44
C GLN A 291 -18.10 -28.05 2.74
N ALA A 292 -18.22 -28.69 3.91
CA ALA A 292 -17.98 -28.06 5.19
C ALA A 292 -16.48 -27.78 5.38
N GLN A 293 -15.63 -28.76 5.10
CA GLN A 293 -14.17 -28.59 5.16
C GLN A 293 -13.66 -27.58 4.13
N TYR A 294 -14.20 -27.60 2.91
CA TYR A 294 -13.88 -26.60 1.90
C TYR A 294 -14.15 -25.17 2.38
N LEU A 295 -15.35 -24.89 2.89
CA LEU A 295 -15.72 -23.56 3.38
C LEU A 295 -14.89 -23.16 4.60
N TYR A 296 -14.65 -24.10 5.51
CA TYR A 296 -13.81 -23.87 6.67
C TYR A 296 -12.39 -23.43 6.30
N CYS A 297 -11.74 -24.17 5.39
CA CYS A 297 -10.40 -23.84 4.91
C CYS A 297 -10.38 -22.49 4.17
N LEU A 298 -11.40 -22.23 3.34
CA LEU A 298 -11.50 -20.97 2.59
C LEU A 298 -11.63 -19.75 3.52
N HIS A 299 -12.50 -19.81 4.53
CA HIS A 299 -12.66 -18.72 5.48
C HIS A 299 -11.44 -18.52 6.38
N ARG A 300 -10.70 -19.60 6.72
CA ARG A 300 -9.41 -19.44 7.40
C ARG A 300 -8.38 -18.72 6.52
N ALA A 301 -8.28 -19.10 5.25
CA ALA A 301 -7.38 -18.46 4.31
C ALA A 301 -7.66 -16.95 4.16
N THR A 302 -8.94 -16.54 4.09
CA THR A 302 -9.30 -15.12 3.97
C THR A 302 -8.98 -14.32 5.23
N ARG A 303 -9.21 -14.90 6.42
CA ARG A 303 -8.87 -14.28 7.71
C ARG A 303 -7.36 -14.09 7.90
N LEU A 304 -6.56 -15.03 7.38
CA LEU A 304 -5.09 -14.94 7.38
C LEU A 304 -4.55 -13.97 6.33
N GLY A 305 -5.41 -13.29 5.55
CA GLY A 305 -4.97 -12.27 4.60
C GLY A 305 -4.56 -12.81 3.22
N CYS A 306 -4.84 -14.08 2.89
CA CYS A 306 -4.54 -14.61 1.55
C CYS A 306 -5.38 -13.88 0.50
N THR A 307 -4.71 -13.08 -0.34
CA THR A 307 -5.33 -12.24 -1.37
C THR A 307 -6.16 -13.08 -2.36
N ARG A 308 -5.59 -14.21 -2.80
CA ARG A 308 -6.22 -15.13 -3.75
C ARG A 308 -7.49 -15.77 -3.18
N ALA A 309 -7.48 -16.09 -1.88
CA ALA A 309 -8.68 -16.58 -1.19
C ALA A 309 -9.75 -15.50 -1.10
N GLN A 310 -9.37 -14.25 -0.82
CA GLN A 310 -10.29 -13.11 -0.73
C GLN A 310 -10.94 -12.82 -2.08
N THR A 311 -10.16 -12.73 -3.16
CA THR A 311 -10.67 -12.57 -4.53
C THR A 311 -11.59 -13.72 -4.92
N TYR A 312 -11.20 -14.95 -4.61
CA TYR A 312 -11.99 -16.13 -4.93
C TYR A 312 -13.35 -16.12 -4.21
N LEU A 313 -13.37 -15.81 -2.90
CA LEU A 313 -14.60 -15.73 -2.11
C LEU A 313 -15.48 -14.57 -2.60
N GLY A 314 -14.89 -13.38 -2.80
CA GLY A 314 -15.59 -12.21 -3.33
C GLY A 314 -16.24 -12.48 -4.69
N ARG A 315 -15.50 -13.12 -5.62
CA ARG A 315 -16.03 -13.52 -6.94
C ARG A 315 -17.15 -14.56 -6.82
N LYS A 316 -17.03 -15.52 -5.90
CA LYS A 316 -18.07 -16.55 -5.68
C LYS A 316 -19.36 -15.90 -5.17
N LEU A 317 -19.28 -15.04 -4.17
CA LEU A 317 -20.43 -14.30 -3.63
C LEU A 317 -21.01 -13.35 -4.68
N TRP A 318 -20.17 -12.66 -5.44
CA TRP A 318 -20.60 -11.78 -6.52
C TRP A 318 -21.39 -12.51 -7.63
N ARG A 319 -21.00 -13.74 -7.98
CA ARG A 319 -21.76 -14.57 -8.92
C ARG A 319 -23.11 -15.02 -8.34
N ASN A 320 -23.16 -15.23 -7.04
CA ASN A 320 -24.36 -15.64 -6.30
C ASN A 320 -25.18 -14.46 -5.74
N ARG A 321 -24.89 -13.23 -6.14
CA ARG A 321 -25.51 -11.98 -5.64
C ARG A 321 -27.04 -11.92 -5.65
N ARG A 322 -27.70 -12.83 -6.37
CA ARG A 322 -29.17 -12.99 -6.38
C ARG A 322 -29.75 -13.40 -5.02
N ALA A 323 -28.91 -13.81 -4.06
CA ALA A 323 -29.36 -14.31 -2.76
C ALA A 323 -29.49 -13.23 -1.67
N GLY A 324 -29.13 -11.96 -1.93
CA GLY A 324 -29.45 -10.84 -1.03
C GLY A 324 -28.35 -9.80 -0.84
N LEU A 325 -28.70 -8.69 -0.17
CA LEU A 325 -27.82 -7.55 0.09
C LEU A 325 -26.62 -7.90 0.99
N ASP A 326 -26.81 -8.80 1.95
CA ASP A 326 -25.73 -9.24 2.84
C ASP A 326 -24.60 -9.93 2.06
N GLN A 327 -24.94 -10.76 1.07
CA GLN A 327 -23.93 -11.39 0.23
C GLN A 327 -23.24 -10.41 -0.70
N LEU A 328 -23.97 -9.39 -1.16
CA LEU A 328 -23.42 -8.31 -1.97
C LEU A 328 -22.41 -7.48 -1.17
N THR A 329 -22.74 -7.14 0.08
CA THR A 329 -21.86 -6.38 0.98
C THR A 329 -20.62 -7.20 1.38
N GLU A 330 -20.78 -8.49 1.65
CA GLU A 330 -19.66 -9.41 1.88
C GLU A 330 -18.79 -9.58 0.63
N ALA A 331 -19.40 -9.72 -0.57
CA ALA A 331 -18.65 -9.81 -1.83
C ALA A 331 -17.81 -8.55 -2.04
N ALA A 332 -18.42 -7.39 -1.87
CA ALA A 332 -17.79 -6.08 -1.93
C ALA A 332 -16.63 -5.95 -0.93
N TYR A 333 -16.82 -6.42 0.30
CA TYR A 333 -15.80 -6.37 1.35
C TYR A 333 -14.55 -7.18 0.96
N TRP A 334 -14.72 -8.43 0.53
CA TRP A 334 -13.59 -9.29 0.18
C TRP A 334 -12.88 -8.82 -1.09
N LEU A 335 -13.63 -8.35 -2.09
CA LEU A 335 -13.03 -7.74 -3.29
C LEU A 335 -12.29 -6.45 -2.96
N TRP A 336 -12.82 -5.61 -2.06
CA TRP A 336 -12.15 -4.40 -1.61
C TRP A 336 -10.83 -4.70 -0.90
N ARG A 337 -10.81 -5.65 0.04
CA ARG A 337 -9.57 -6.07 0.73
C ARG A 337 -8.52 -6.62 -0.24
N ALA A 338 -8.93 -7.45 -1.19
CA ALA A 338 -8.02 -7.99 -2.20
C ALA A 338 -7.50 -6.91 -3.16
N ALA A 339 -8.34 -5.95 -3.53
CA ALA A 339 -7.96 -4.83 -4.39
C ALA A 339 -6.93 -3.90 -3.70
N GLN A 340 -7.09 -3.66 -2.39
CA GLN A 340 -6.12 -2.93 -1.57
C GLN A 340 -4.77 -3.66 -1.51
N ALA A 341 -4.78 -4.99 -1.47
CA ALA A 341 -3.58 -5.81 -1.53
C ALA A 341 -2.97 -5.92 -2.94
N GLY A 342 -3.52 -5.23 -3.95
CA GLY A 342 -2.97 -5.15 -5.30
C GLY A 342 -3.42 -6.25 -6.26
N ASP A 343 -4.45 -7.03 -5.95
CA ASP A 343 -4.93 -8.09 -6.85
C ASP A 343 -5.66 -7.51 -8.08
N PRO A 344 -5.18 -7.78 -9.32
CA PRO A 344 -5.75 -7.17 -10.53
C PRO A 344 -7.16 -7.68 -10.84
N GLU A 345 -7.47 -8.94 -10.52
CA GLU A 345 -8.82 -9.48 -10.72
C GLU A 345 -9.83 -8.80 -9.78
N ALA A 346 -9.47 -8.63 -8.51
CA ALA A 346 -10.28 -7.89 -7.55
C ALA A 346 -10.48 -6.42 -7.97
N GLN A 347 -9.44 -5.73 -8.44
CA GLN A 347 -9.54 -4.35 -8.95
C GLN A 347 -10.47 -4.23 -10.16
N ALA A 348 -10.52 -5.23 -11.03
CA ALA A 348 -11.42 -5.25 -12.18
C ALA A 348 -12.88 -5.59 -11.81
N LEU A 349 -13.11 -6.35 -10.73
CA LEU A 349 -14.44 -6.76 -10.27
C LEU A 349 -15.06 -5.76 -9.29
N LEU A 350 -14.26 -5.02 -8.52
CA LEU A 350 -14.73 -4.11 -7.48
C LEU A 350 -15.65 -2.98 -8.02
N PRO A 351 -15.31 -2.26 -9.11
CA PRO A 351 -16.20 -1.25 -9.72
C PRO A 351 -17.52 -1.81 -10.24
N LYS A 352 -17.56 -3.13 -10.54
CA LYS A 352 -18.79 -3.82 -10.93
C LYS A 352 -19.62 -4.22 -9.73
N ALA A 353 -19.01 -4.33 -8.55
CA ALA A 353 -19.66 -4.75 -7.32
C ALA A 353 -20.15 -3.59 -6.45
N ILE A 354 -19.39 -2.50 -6.43
CA ILE A 354 -19.68 -1.29 -5.69
C ILE A 354 -19.75 -0.13 -6.69
N GLY A 355 -20.80 0.66 -6.59
CA GLY A 355 -20.97 1.88 -7.36
C GLY A 355 -20.04 3.00 -6.93
N HIS A 356 -19.77 3.92 -7.85
CA HIS A 356 -19.04 5.17 -7.58
C HIS A 356 -20.01 6.34 -7.43
N ALA A 357 -19.68 7.29 -6.58
CA ALA A 357 -20.46 8.53 -6.50
C ALA A 357 -20.30 9.34 -7.79
N PRO A 358 -21.36 10.00 -8.30
CA PRO A 358 -21.26 10.81 -9.50
C PRO A 358 -20.35 12.03 -9.26
N ALA A 359 -19.53 12.37 -10.27
CA ALA A 359 -18.61 13.51 -10.19
C ALA A 359 -19.32 14.87 -10.04
N THR A 360 -20.56 14.98 -10.56
CA THR A 360 -21.41 16.15 -10.36
C THR A 360 -22.70 15.73 -9.70
N SER A 361 -22.97 16.29 -8.53
CA SER A 361 -24.18 16.01 -7.78
C SER A 361 -25.27 17.04 -8.07
N PRO A 362 -26.53 16.62 -8.30
CA PRO A 362 -27.67 17.51 -8.48
C PRO A 362 -27.94 18.39 -7.25
N TRP A 363 -27.38 18.03 -6.10
CA TRP A 363 -27.53 18.77 -4.84
C TRP A 363 -26.57 19.95 -4.70
N HIS A 364 -25.51 20.05 -5.52
CA HIS A 364 -24.51 21.13 -5.39
C HIS A 364 -25.10 22.54 -5.51
N PRO A 365 -26.00 22.84 -6.47
CA PRO A 365 -26.59 24.17 -6.56
C PRO A 365 -27.41 24.55 -5.32
N LEU A 366 -28.14 23.58 -4.76
CA LEU A 366 -28.94 23.78 -3.54
C LEU A 366 -28.05 24.00 -2.31
N LEU A 367 -26.95 23.25 -2.20
CA LEU A 367 -25.96 23.46 -1.14
C LEU A 367 -25.27 24.82 -1.25
N HIS A 368 -24.90 25.24 -2.45
CA HIS A 368 -24.34 26.57 -2.67
C HIS A 368 -25.31 27.66 -2.24
N TYR A 369 -26.60 27.57 -2.61
CA TYR A 369 -27.64 28.51 -2.17
C TYR A 369 -27.80 28.53 -0.65
N LEU A 370 -27.82 27.36 0.00
CA LEU A 370 -27.86 27.24 1.46
C LEU A 370 -26.68 27.93 2.13
N ASP A 371 -25.47 27.61 1.70
CA ASP A 371 -24.24 28.13 2.30
C ASP A 371 -24.06 29.64 2.03
N THR A 372 -24.66 30.19 0.97
CA THR A 372 -24.52 31.62 0.63
C THR A 372 -25.62 32.49 1.24
N PHE A 373 -26.89 32.08 1.16
CA PHE A 373 -28.03 32.93 1.50
C PHE A 373 -28.76 32.53 2.78
N ARG A 374 -28.65 31.25 3.20
CA ARG A 374 -29.61 30.63 4.13
C ARG A 374 -28.93 29.71 5.17
N LYS A 375 -27.71 30.03 5.62
CA LYS A 375 -26.91 29.18 6.54
C LYS A 375 -27.64 28.72 7.82
N HIS A 376 -28.61 29.52 8.31
CA HIS A 376 -29.36 29.23 9.55
C HIS A 376 -30.85 28.92 9.33
N ALA A 377 -31.27 28.72 8.07
CA ALA A 377 -32.69 28.57 7.73
C ALA A 377 -33.20 27.13 7.78
N ILE A 378 -32.32 26.15 8.00
CA ILE A 378 -32.64 24.72 7.99
C ILE A 378 -32.13 24.05 9.27
N SER A 379 -32.75 22.93 9.64
CA SER A 379 -32.23 22.09 10.71
C SER A 379 -30.83 21.56 10.38
N GLU A 380 -30.03 21.32 11.42
CA GLU A 380 -28.72 20.68 11.28
C GLU A 380 -28.85 19.30 10.62
N HIS A 381 -29.89 18.53 10.99
CA HIS A 381 -30.22 17.24 10.42
C HIS A 381 -30.44 17.30 8.90
N LEU A 382 -31.26 18.23 8.39
CA LEU A 382 -31.46 18.38 6.95
C LEU A 382 -30.17 18.81 6.24
N GLY A 383 -29.41 19.72 6.84
CA GLY A 383 -28.14 20.19 6.30
C GLY A 383 -27.12 19.07 6.09
N VAL A 384 -26.96 18.18 7.08
CA VAL A 384 -26.03 17.05 6.94
C VAL A 384 -26.54 16.01 5.94
N ARG A 385 -27.85 15.72 5.91
CA ARG A 385 -28.44 14.81 4.90
C ARG A 385 -28.23 15.32 3.47
N LEU A 386 -28.40 16.62 3.23
CA LEU A 386 -28.14 17.23 1.92
C LEU A 386 -26.66 17.12 1.52
N ARG A 387 -25.73 17.35 2.46
CA ARG A 387 -24.28 17.20 2.20
C ARG A 387 -23.87 15.75 1.94
N LEU A 388 -24.50 14.79 2.62
CA LEU A 388 -24.35 13.36 2.34
C LEU A 388 -24.91 12.98 0.98
N ALA A 389 -26.12 13.43 0.66
CA ALA A 389 -26.73 13.20 -0.65
C ALA A 389 -25.90 13.79 -1.78
N ALA A 390 -25.28 14.95 -1.55
CA ALA A 390 -24.32 15.52 -2.48
C ALA A 390 -23.05 14.66 -2.64
N ALA A 391 -22.52 14.13 -1.55
CA ALA A 391 -21.28 13.35 -1.54
C ALA A 391 -21.40 11.97 -2.19
N PHE A 392 -22.57 11.33 -2.05
CA PHE A 392 -22.83 9.97 -2.51
C PHE A 392 -23.79 9.89 -3.71
N GLY A 393 -24.37 11.02 -4.16
CA GLY A 393 -25.32 11.02 -5.27
C GLY A 393 -26.64 10.33 -4.93
N LEU A 394 -27.13 10.55 -3.71
CA LEU A 394 -28.41 9.98 -3.26
C LEU A 394 -29.58 10.68 -3.95
N ASN A 395 -30.64 9.95 -4.29
CA ASN A 395 -31.88 10.58 -4.74
C ASN A 395 -32.66 11.19 -3.55
N THR A 396 -33.76 11.89 -3.81
CA THR A 396 -34.53 12.55 -2.73
C THR A 396 -35.07 11.55 -1.71
N ALA A 397 -35.51 10.37 -2.14
CA ALA A 397 -36.00 9.33 -1.23
C ALA A 397 -34.87 8.75 -0.37
N GLU A 398 -33.75 8.36 -0.98
CA GLU A 398 -32.56 7.86 -0.30
C GLU A 398 -32.03 8.88 0.72
N MET A 399 -31.98 10.17 0.36
CA MET A 399 -31.55 11.24 1.28
C MET A 399 -32.43 11.33 2.54
N LEU A 400 -33.75 11.23 2.37
CA LEU A 400 -34.71 11.35 3.46
C LEU A 400 -34.78 10.08 4.31
N TRP A 401 -34.78 8.91 3.68
CA TRP A 401 -35.14 7.64 4.33
C TRP A 401 -33.95 6.77 4.71
N LEU A 402 -32.76 7.01 4.16
CA LEU A 402 -31.57 6.27 4.57
C LEU A 402 -31.26 6.57 6.03
N ASP A 403 -30.95 5.53 6.80
CA ASP A 403 -30.27 5.65 8.09
C ASP A 403 -28.76 5.36 7.90
N PRO A 404 -27.90 6.40 7.92
CA PRO A 404 -26.46 6.24 7.79
C PRO A 404 -25.81 5.39 8.89
N HIS A 405 -26.44 5.20 10.05
CA HIS A 405 -25.88 4.36 11.12
C HIS A 405 -25.84 2.89 10.71
N ASP A 406 -26.94 2.39 10.15
CA ASP A 406 -27.04 0.99 9.70
C ASP A 406 -26.46 0.79 8.29
N ALA A 407 -26.50 1.84 7.47
CA ALA A 407 -26.02 1.81 6.09
C ALA A 407 -24.49 1.83 5.98
N ARG A 408 -23.77 2.35 6.98
CA ARG A 408 -22.32 2.54 6.91
C ARG A 408 -21.57 1.22 7.07
N ARG A 409 -20.67 0.93 6.13
CA ARG A 409 -19.61 -0.08 6.24
C ARG A 409 -18.24 0.58 6.08
N GLU A 410 -17.18 -0.15 6.41
CA GLU A 410 -15.80 0.37 6.29
C GLU A 410 -15.44 0.74 4.84
N HIS A 411 -15.96 -0.02 3.87
CA HIS A 411 -15.59 0.05 2.45
C HIS A 411 -16.66 0.66 1.55
N CYS A 412 -17.90 0.78 2.03
CA CYS A 412 -19.02 1.31 1.25
C CYS A 412 -20.19 1.82 2.10
N LEU A 413 -21.01 2.67 1.50
CA LEU A 413 -22.35 3.00 1.96
C LEU A 413 -23.38 2.04 1.35
N VAL A 414 -24.16 1.38 2.20
CA VAL A 414 -25.23 0.46 1.83
C VAL A 414 -26.54 1.24 1.75
N VAL A 415 -27.01 1.51 0.54
CA VAL A 415 -28.25 2.25 0.32
C VAL A 415 -29.39 1.26 0.14
N ASP A 416 -30.13 1.01 1.21
CA ASP A 416 -31.33 0.18 1.21
C ASP A 416 -32.49 0.92 1.86
N ILE A 417 -33.47 1.29 1.03
CA ILE A 417 -34.74 1.87 1.47
C ILE A 417 -35.93 0.96 1.14
N SER A 418 -35.66 -0.32 0.82
CA SER A 418 -36.67 -1.28 0.38
C SER A 418 -37.76 -1.53 1.42
N ALA A 419 -37.43 -1.40 2.71
CA ALA A 419 -38.39 -1.47 3.82
C ALA A 419 -39.51 -0.41 3.73
N ARG A 420 -39.23 0.74 3.11
CA ARG A 420 -40.20 1.85 2.92
C ARG A 420 -40.63 1.99 1.45
N HIS A 421 -39.81 1.53 0.51
CA HIS A 421 -40.04 1.58 -0.93
C HIS A 421 -39.76 0.23 -1.58
N ALA A 422 -40.76 -0.64 -1.68
CA ALA A 422 -40.62 -2.01 -2.18
C ALA A 422 -40.05 -2.14 -3.61
N THR A 423 -40.11 -1.08 -4.43
CA THR A 423 -39.56 -1.05 -5.79
C THR A 423 -38.10 -0.55 -5.86
N HIS A 424 -37.53 -0.13 -4.73
CA HIS A 424 -36.14 0.33 -4.67
C HIS A 424 -35.19 -0.86 -4.70
N ALA A 425 -34.23 -0.84 -5.63
CA ALA A 425 -33.16 -1.83 -5.70
C ALA A 425 -32.01 -1.37 -4.79
N PRO A 426 -31.65 -2.14 -3.74
CA PRO A 426 -30.58 -1.73 -2.85
C PRO A 426 -29.24 -1.72 -3.59
N ARG A 427 -28.40 -0.72 -3.29
CA ARG A 427 -27.13 -0.50 -3.98
C ARG A 427 -26.01 -0.13 -3.02
N LEU A 428 -24.78 -0.41 -3.43
CA LEU A 428 -23.57 -0.07 -2.68
C LEU A 428 -22.86 1.09 -3.35
N ILE A 429 -22.39 2.06 -2.57
CA ILE A 429 -21.62 3.21 -3.05
C ILE A 429 -20.27 3.23 -2.33
N ALA A 430 -19.18 3.29 -3.07
CA ALA A 430 -17.83 3.27 -2.53
C ALA A 430 -17.54 4.55 -1.74
N ILE A 431 -16.75 4.41 -0.68
CA ILE A 431 -16.19 5.56 0.04
C ILE A 431 -14.79 5.78 -0.51
N GLU A 432 -14.61 6.86 -1.27
CA GLU A 432 -13.41 7.11 -2.08
C GLU A 432 -12.58 8.28 -1.55
N THR A 433 -13.22 9.25 -0.92
CA THR A 433 -12.59 10.50 -0.49
C THR A 433 -12.65 10.66 1.03
N VAL A 434 -11.63 11.35 1.57
CA VAL A 434 -11.60 11.74 2.99
C VAL A 434 -12.79 12.63 3.34
N GLU A 435 -13.26 13.45 2.38
CA GLU A 435 -14.48 14.26 2.55
C GLU A 435 -15.74 13.40 2.70
N GLN A 436 -15.90 12.35 1.90
CA GLN A 436 -17.02 11.42 2.03
C GLN A 436 -17.02 10.74 3.40
N GLN A 437 -15.84 10.29 3.86
CA GLN A 437 -15.65 9.72 5.19
C GLN A 437 -16.05 10.72 6.29
N ALA A 438 -15.52 11.95 6.24
CA ALA A 438 -15.78 12.99 7.23
C ALA A 438 -17.27 13.39 7.29
N ARG A 439 -17.97 13.42 6.15
CA ARG A 439 -19.41 13.70 6.10
C ARG A 439 -20.23 12.58 6.74
N LEU A 440 -19.84 11.31 6.55
CA LEU A 440 -20.45 10.17 7.24
C LEU A 440 -20.19 10.22 8.75
N ASP A 441 -18.95 10.50 9.17
CA ASP A 441 -18.58 10.63 10.57
C ASP A 441 -19.40 11.74 11.26
N HIS A 442 -19.50 12.90 10.63
CA HIS A 442 -20.28 14.02 11.15
C HIS A 442 -21.76 13.66 11.31
N PHE A 443 -22.37 12.94 10.36
CA PHE A 443 -23.75 12.52 10.49
C PHE A 443 -23.95 11.55 11.67
N VAL A 444 -23.06 10.58 11.85
CA VAL A 444 -23.15 9.59 12.94
C VAL A 444 -22.99 10.23 14.31
N THR A 445 -22.28 11.37 14.41
CA THR A 445 -22.18 12.11 15.68
C THR A 445 -23.45 12.84 16.07
N LEU A 446 -24.39 13.06 15.13
CA LEU A 446 -25.67 13.68 15.46
C LEU A 446 -26.54 12.67 16.21
N PRO A 447 -27.19 13.06 17.32
CA PRO A 447 -28.13 12.19 17.99
C PRO A 447 -29.21 11.80 16.97
N SER A 448 -29.40 10.48 16.81
CA SER A 448 -30.46 9.92 15.98
C SER A 448 -31.75 10.64 16.39
N ALA A 449 -32.37 11.36 15.46
CA ALA A 449 -33.70 11.90 15.71
C ALA A 449 -34.54 10.71 16.19
N GLN A 450 -35.03 10.77 17.43
CA GLN A 450 -35.83 9.68 18.00
C GLN A 450 -36.89 9.27 16.97
N PRO A 451 -37.28 7.99 16.90
CA PRO A 451 -38.46 7.58 16.16
C PRO A 451 -39.66 8.21 16.85
N MET A 452 -39.95 9.47 16.54
CA MET A 452 -41.11 10.17 17.05
C MET A 452 -42.33 9.48 16.44
N ALA A 453 -43.39 9.31 17.24
CA ALA A 453 -44.59 8.55 16.87
C ALA A 453 -45.31 9.08 15.60
N HIS A 454 -44.95 10.27 15.14
CA HIS A 454 -45.04 10.72 13.76
C HIS A 454 -43.61 10.95 13.31
N GLY A 455 -43.09 10.10 12.42
CA GLY A 455 -41.64 9.97 12.17
C GLY A 455 -40.94 11.30 11.83
N PRO A 456 -39.60 11.36 11.87
CA PRO A 456 -38.79 12.52 11.45
C PRO A 456 -38.97 12.95 9.97
N ASP A 457 -39.99 12.39 9.32
CA ASP A 457 -40.17 12.19 7.89
C ASP A 457 -41.04 13.29 7.25
N GLY A 458 -41.94 13.93 8.01
CA GLY A 458 -42.73 15.07 7.56
C GLY A 458 -41.96 16.38 7.66
N GLN A 459 -41.30 16.63 8.79
CA GLN A 459 -40.61 17.90 9.05
C GLN A 459 -39.42 18.12 8.12
N LEU A 460 -38.58 17.10 7.88
CA LEU A 460 -37.46 17.23 6.95
C LEU A 460 -37.91 17.42 5.50
N ALA A 461 -39.01 16.76 5.10
CA ALA A 461 -39.60 16.92 3.78
C ALA A 461 -40.24 18.30 3.59
N GLU A 462 -40.93 18.81 4.62
CA GLU A 462 -41.51 20.16 4.67
C GLU A 462 -40.42 21.23 4.65
N GLU A 463 -39.36 21.07 5.44
CA GLU A 463 -38.19 21.96 5.43
C GLU A 463 -37.52 21.99 4.06
N LEU A 464 -37.35 20.82 3.42
CA LEU A 464 -36.82 20.74 2.06
C LEU A 464 -37.74 21.45 1.06
N ALA A 465 -39.05 21.24 1.15
CA ALA A 465 -40.02 21.90 0.28
C ALA A 465 -40.02 23.43 0.48
N ALA A 466 -39.95 23.90 1.72
CA ALA A 466 -39.85 25.31 2.07
C ALA A 466 -38.55 25.94 1.52
N LEU A 467 -37.44 25.22 1.61
CA LEU A 467 -36.15 25.63 1.06
C LEU A 467 -36.21 25.78 -0.46
N LEU A 468 -36.80 24.81 -1.16
CA LEU A 468 -36.97 24.87 -2.62
C LEU A 468 -37.91 26.01 -3.04
N ALA A 469 -38.98 26.25 -2.28
CA ALA A 469 -39.87 27.37 -2.52
C ALA A 469 -39.15 28.72 -2.32
N ALA A 470 -38.27 28.83 -1.32
CA ALA A 470 -37.44 30.01 -1.11
C ALA A 470 -36.44 30.23 -2.26
N ALA A 471 -35.73 29.18 -2.68
CA ALA A 471 -34.80 29.25 -3.81
C ALA A 471 -35.50 29.71 -5.10
N ARG A 472 -36.71 29.21 -5.36
CA ARG A 472 -37.53 29.65 -6.51
C ARG A 472 -37.96 31.11 -6.41
N ARG A 473 -38.34 31.59 -5.23
CA ARG A 473 -38.67 33.02 -5.00
C ARG A 473 -37.47 33.92 -5.24
N ASP A 474 -36.28 33.45 -4.89
CA ASP A 474 -35.01 34.18 -5.07
C ASP A 474 -34.44 34.04 -6.51
N GLY A 475 -35.20 33.46 -7.44
CA GLY A 475 -34.84 33.39 -8.86
C GLY A 475 -33.95 32.21 -9.26
N MET A 476 -33.76 31.21 -8.40
CA MET A 476 -33.06 29.96 -8.73
C MET A 476 -34.05 28.79 -8.92
N PRO A 477 -34.42 28.44 -10.16
CA PRO A 477 -35.28 27.29 -10.42
C PRO A 477 -34.49 25.99 -10.25
N LEU A 478 -34.44 25.48 -9.02
CA LEU A 478 -33.81 24.21 -8.70
C LEU A 478 -34.77 23.05 -8.96
N THR A 479 -34.29 22.05 -9.73
CA THR A 479 -34.97 20.79 -9.98
C THR A 479 -34.39 19.72 -9.05
N LEU A 480 -35.27 19.00 -8.35
CA LEU A 480 -34.83 17.88 -7.52
C LEU A 480 -34.43 16.70 -8.41
N PRO A 481 -33.43 15.90 -7.99
CA PRO A 481 -33.19 14.61 -8.63
C PRO A 481 -34.44 13.74 -8.49
N ASP A 482 -34.83 13.07 -9.58
CA ASP A 482 -36.01 12.20 -9.60
C ASP A 482 -35.99 11.22 -8.42
N PRO A 483 -37.14 10.97 -7.78
CA PRO A 483 -37.22 10.08 -6.63
C PRO A 483 -36.93 8.60 -6.97
N VAL A 484 -36.91 8.24 -8.27
CA VAL A 484 -36.89 6.82 -8.71
C VAL A 484 -35.83 6.52 -9.78
N THR A 485 -35.17 7.50 -10.42
CA THR A 485 -34.14 7.17 -11.42
C THR A 485 -32.76 7.05 -10.75
N PRO A 486 -32.19 5.83 -10.63
CA PRO A 486 -30.81 5.70 -10.17
C PRO A 486 -29.89 6.35 -11.21
N HIS A 487 -29.27 7.47 -10.84
CA HIS A 487 -28.24 8.10 -11.66
C HIS A 487 -26.99 7.24 -11.66
N GLY A 488 -26.89 6.39 -12.68
CA GLY A 488 -25.77 5.50 -12.94
C GLY A 488 -25.65 4.40 -11.89
N LEU A 489 -25.90 3.16 -12.27
CA LEU A 489 -25.16 1.94 -11.90
C LEU A 489 -26.04 0.69 -11.86
N ILE A 490 -25.38 -0.39 -12.31
CA ILE A 490 -25.66 -1.82 -12.17
C ILE A 490 -27.12 -2.13 -11.86
N ASP A 491 -27.85 -2.33 -12.95
CA ASP A 491 -29.16 -2.94 -12.89
C ASP A 491 -29.03 -4.34 -12.26
N VAL A 492 -29.58 -4.51 -11.06
CA VAL A 492 -29.77 -5.83 -10.42
C VAL A 492 -30.97 -6.54 -11.05
N SER A 493 -31.69 -5.87 -11.97
CA SER A 493 -32.78 -6.45 -12.76
C SER A 493 -32.27 -7.58 -13.67
N PRO A 494 -33.13 -8.59 -13.94
CA PRO A 494 -32.74 -9.76 -14.70
C PRO A 494 -32.27 -9.34 -16.10
N ASP A 495 -31.04 -9.72 -16.42
CA ASP A 495 -30.50 -9.71 -17.78
C ASP A 495 -31.41 -10.59 -18.66
N GLN A 496 -32.44 -9.98 -19.27
CA GLN A 496 -33.19 -10.59 -20.36
C GLN A 496 -32.38 -10.45 -21.64
N ARG A 497 -31.18 -11.03 -21.69
CA ARG A 497 -30.43 -11.21 -22.94
C ARG A 497 -29.72 -12.55 -22.94
N GLY A 498 -30.25 -13.46 -23.77
CA GLY A 498 -29.57 -14.71 -24.15
C GLY A 498 -30.41 -15.97 -23.91
N ARG A 499 -31.43 -16.16 -24.74
CA ARG A 499 -31.78 -17.51 -25.23
C ARG A 499 -30.70 -17.97 -26.20
#